data_AF-J7QEK3-F1
#
_entry.id   AF-J7QEK3-F1
#
_cell.length_a   1.000
_cell.length_b   1.000
_cell.length_c   1.000
_cell.angle_alpha   90.00
_cell.angle_beta   90.00
_cell.angle_gamma   90.00
#
_symmetry.space_group_name_H-M   'P 1'
#
loop_
_entity.id
_entity.type
_entity.pdbx_description
1 polymer ?
#
loop_
_entity_poly.entity_id
_entity_poly.type
_entity_poly.pdbx_seq_one_letter_code
_entity_poly.pdbx_strand_id
1 'polypeptide(L)'
;MNSPPVGRVVAYKWLIQFSALWPFLLTCAMLAAMRTPLLLPLTILVFLGALPAGVALAQASETPSIESFGEEEGDFLFIPGIGRIPLPPGTRALGPGQGGRDLDPERRAPAAAAPPPPPKDPDQQRAEEMARLYLRLERAEDEREAKGVSAAIVSRWARSESDTINLLAARALAADAAGAPPLALKLLDYVVALSPQWAEGYVQRAKVRAEQGDDGGAIADLETAATLEPKRFDALAALGALKEKTGDKKGALAAYRKSLAISPQQESLRKVEERLHIDVEGRDI
;
A
#
# COMPACT_ATOMS: atom_id res chain seq x y z
N MET A 1 -54.95 16.76 -46.42
CA MET A 1 -53.99 17.11 -47.49
C MET A 1 -53.21 18.32 -47.01
N ASN A 2 -52.01 18.09 -46.46
CA ASN A 2 -51.20 19.10 -45.79
C ASN A 2 -50.07 19.59 -46.70
N SER A 3 -49.93 20.90 -46.79
CA SER A 3 -48.75 21.66 -47.22
C SER A 3 -48.98 23.13 -46.82
N PRO A 4 -47.96 24.00 -46.75
CA PRO A 4 -46.59 23.92 -46.19
C PRO A 4 -46.36 25.20 -45.30
N PRO A 5 -45.25 25.99 -45.34
CA PRO A 5 -43.80 25.79 -45.11
C PRO A 5 -43.27 26.64 -43.90
N VAL A 6 -41.99 27.06 -43.93
CA VAL A 6 -41.25 28.04 -43.08
C VAL A 6 -40.65 27.41 -41.80
N GLY A 7 -39.39 27.56 -41.39
CA GLY A 7 -38.29 28.44 -41.75
C GLY A 7 -37.69 29.03 -40.46
N ARG A 8 -36.35 28.98 -40.36
CA ARG A 8 -35.46 29.91 -39.62
C ARG A 8 -35.24 29.79 -38.09
N VAL A 9 -33.94 29.82 -37.77
CA VAL A 9 -33.24 30.56 -36.70
C VAL A 9 -32.98 29.84 -35.37
N VAL A 10 -31.71 29.42 -35.25
CA VAL A 10 -30.93 29.30 -34.02
C VAL A 10 -30.80 30.68 -33.37
N ALA A 11 -31.28 30.84 -32.14
CA ALA A 11 -30.91 31.97 -31.28
C ALA A 11 -31.09 31.61 -29.79
N TYR A 12 -29.99 31.72 -29.06
CA TYR A 12 -29.81 31.47 -27.64
C TYR A 12 -30.73 32.35 -26.79
N LYS A 13 -31.50 31.71 -25.89
CA LYS A 13 -32.39 32.39 -24.94
C LYS A 13 -32.18 31.85 -23.54
N TRP A 14 -31.05 32.20 -22.92
CA TRP A 14 -30.83 32.15 -21.46
C TRP A 14 -29.80 33.22 -21.07
N LEU A 15 -30.26 34.46 -21.00
CA LEU A 15 -29.61 35.56 -20.31
C LEU A 15 -30.71 36.58 -19.98
N ILE A 16 -30.64 37.15 -18.79
CA ILE A 16 -31.53 38.14 -18.15
C ILE A 16 -32.44 37.52 -17.06
N GLN A 17 -31.96 37.67 -15.81
CA GLN A 17 -32.64 38.23 -14.62
C GLN A 17 -32.32 37.42 -13.36
N PHE A 18 -31.31 37.85 -12.59
CA PHE A 18 -31.34 37.84 -11.13
C PHE A 18 -30.20 38.74 -10.63
N SER A 19 -30.41 40.05 -10.78
CA SER A 19 -29.67 41.10 -10.10
C SER A 19 -30.69 41.93 -9.33
N ALA A 20 -30.29 42.32 -8.11
CA ALA A 20 -30.95 43.26 -7.20
C ALA A 20 -32.21 42.76 -6.47
N LEU A 21 -32.04 42.33 -5.22
CA LEU A 21 -33.03 42.44 -4.13
C LEU A 21 -32.35 42.20 -2.77
N TRP A 22 -31.54 43.16 -2.31
CA TRP A 22 -31.36 43.42 -0.87
C TRP A 22 -30.83 44.85 -0.68
N PRO A 23 -31.70 45.82 -0.32
CA PRO A 23 -31.47 46.49 0.96
C PRO A 23 -32.76 47.00 1.67
N PHE A 24 -32.82 46.77 2.99
CA PHE A 24 -33.50 47.58 4.03
C PHE A 24 -32.61 47.40 5.27
N LEU A 25 -31.61 48.23 5.56
CA LEU A 25 -31.64 49.57 6.17
C LEU A 25 -32.46 49.71 7.47
N LEU A 26 -31.72 50.04 8.54
CA LEU A 26 -32.05 50.94 9.67
C LEU A 26 -33.06 50.39 10.71
N THR A 27 -32.86 50.41 12.04
CA THR A 27 -32.18 51.31 12.99
C THR A 27 -31.93 50.53 14.31
N CYS A 28 -30.85 50.72 15.07
CA CYS A 28 -30.86 51.69 16.19
C CYS A 28 -29.43 52.05 16.62
N ALA A 29 -29.15 53.35 16.57
CA ALA A 29 -28.03 54.02 17.20
C ALA A 29 -28.44 54.51 18.60
N MET A 30 -27.55 54.42 19.59
CA MET A 30 -27.26 55.48 20.58
C MET A 30 -26.20 54.97 21.59
N LEU A 31 -25.01 55.60 21.60
CA LEU A 31 -24.49 56.50 22.67
C LEU A 31 -24.04 55.72 23.94
N ALA A 32 -22.87 55.89 24.55
CA ALA A 32 -21.90 56.98 24.58
C ALA A 32 -20.51 56.42 25.03
N ALA A 33 -19.41 56.87 24.43
CA ALA A 33 -18.43 57.79 25.04
C ALA A 33 -17.68 57.29 26.29
N MET A 34 -16.39 56.94 26.16
CA MET A 34 -15.27 57.54 26.94
C MET A 34 -13.91 56.92 26.56
N ARG A 35 -12.94 57.81 26.25
CA ARG A 35 -11.52 57.88 26.68
C ARG A 35 -10.77 56.54 26.88
N THR A 36 -9.55 56.27 26.43
CA THR A 36 -8.37 56.98 25.89
C THR A 36 -7.32 55.88 25.59
N PRO A 37 -6.35 56.08 24.68
CA PRO A 37 -5.33 55.09 24.34
C PRO A 37 -4.12 55.18 25.29
N LEU A 38 -3.53 54.06 25.70
CA LEU A 38 -2.21 54.04 26.34
C LEU A 38 -1.29 53.05 25.63
N LEU A 39 -0.26 53.62 25.01
CA LEU A 39 0.98 52.96 24.60
C LEU A 39 1.65 52.29 25.81
N LEU A 40 2.28 51.13 25.61
CA LEU A 40 3.68 50.86 25.99
C LEU A 40 4.13 49.48 25.42
N PRO A 41 5.38 49.36 24.93
CA PRO A 41 5.94 48.13 24.37
C PRO A 41 6.66 47.30 25.44
N LEU A 42 6.51 45.98 25.44
CA LEU A 42 7.33 45.10 26.27
C LEU A 42 8.53 44.56 25.48
N THR A 43 9.67 45.17 25.77
CA THR A 43 11.03 44.74 25.50
C THR A 43 11.30 43.32 26.02
N ILE A 44 11.80 42.44 25.14
CA ILE A 44 12.40 41.17 25.54
C ILE A 44 13.80 41.48 26.09
N LEU A 45 13.95 41.26 27.39
CA LEU A 45 15.16 41.49 28.17
C LEU A 45 16.19 40.39 27.87
N VAL A 46 17.36 40.80 27.39
CA VAL A 46 18.58 40.00 27.33
C VAL A 46 18.98 39.62 28.76
N PHE A 47 18.91 38.33 29.09
CA PHE A 47 19.40 37.82 30.37
C PHE A 47 20.89 37.45 30.21
N LEU A 48 21.73 38.44 30.51
CA LEU A 48 23.16 38.29 30.72
C LEU A 48 23.36 37.78 32.17
N GLY A 49 23.62 36.48 32.31
CA GLY A 49 23.92 35.83 33.58
C GLY A 49 25.26 35.12 33.51
N ALA A 50 26.26 35.70 34.16
CA ALA A 50 27.58 35.12 34.37
C ALA A 50 27.52 33.92 35.32
N LEU A 51 28.26 32.85 34.99
CA LEU A 51 28.70 31.81 35.92
C LEU A 51 30.12 31.33 35.53
N PRO A 52 30.87 30.78 36.49
CA PRO A 52 32.29 31.07 36.67
C PRO A 52 33.24 30.13 35.92
N ALA A 53 34.47 30.60 35.85
CA ALA A 53 35.66 29.93 35.39
C ALA A 53 35.88 28.56 36.06
N GLY A 54 36.41 27.62 35.26
CA GLY A 54 37.16 26.47 35.77
C GLY A 54 36.65 25.12 35.31
N VAL A 55 36.85 24.77 34.04
CA VAL A 55 37.07 23.37 33.64
C VAL A 55 38.18 23.34 32.59
N ALA A 56 39.20 22.56 32.90
CA ALA A 56 40.45 22.43 32.20
C ALA A 56 40.28 21.93 30.75
N LEU A 57 41.06 22.51 29.84
CA LEU A 57 41.40 21.93 28.56
C LEU A 57 42.23 20.66 28.81
N ALA A 58 41.59 19.49 28.80
CA ALA A 58 42.27 18.23 28.57
C ALA A 58 42.07 17.87 27.10
N GLN A 59 43.13 18.11 26.31
CA GLN A 59 43.30 17.45 25.02
C GLN A 59 43.44 15.94 25.30
N ALA A 60 42.53 15.14 24.75
CA ALA A 60 42.74 13.70 24.60
C ALA A 60 42.35 13.34 23.16
N SER A 61 43.31 13.51 22.27
CA SER A 61 43.35 12.79 21.01
C SER A 61 43.71 11.33 21.34
N GLU A 62 42.70 10.51 21.61
CA GLU A 62 42.86 9.07 21.57
C GLU A 62 42.31 8.58 20.22
N THR A 63 43.19 8.60 19.22
CA THR A 63 43.12 7.60 18.17
C THR A 63 43.06 6.23 18.84
N PRO A 64 42.13 5.33 18.50
CA PRO A 64 42.29 3.94 18.90
C PRO A 64 43.57 3.46 18.20
N SER A 65 44.64 3.37 18.99
CA SER A 65 45.83 2.62 18.64
C SER A 65 45.34 1.23 18.26
N ILE A 66 45.46 0.87 16.99
CA ILE A 66 45.36 -0.51 16.56
C ILE A 66 46.50 -1.20 17.31
N GLU A 67 46.15 -1.87 18.42
CA GLU A 67 47.07 -2.80 19.06
C GLU A 67 47.54 -3.75 17.98
N SER A 68 48.86 -3.82 17.81
CA SER A 68 49.46 -4.87 17.00
C SER A 68 49.00 -6.19 17.60
N PHE A 69 48.08 -6.86 16.92
CA PHE A 69 47.74 -8.23 17.22
C PHE A 69 49.05 -9.01 17.19
N GLY A 70 49.41 -9.56 18.34
CA GLY A 70 50.60 -10.37 18.52
C GLY A 70 50.66 -11.45 17.45
N GLU A 71 51.88 -11.82 17.09
CA GLU A 71 52.21 -12.94 16.23
C GLU A 71 51.70 -14.25 16.85
N GLU A 72 50.39 -14.50 16.76
CA GLU A 72 49.81 -15.82 16.94
C GLU A 72 49.49 -16.37 15.55
N GLU A 73 50.02 -17.56 15.26
CA GLU A 73 49.77 -18.34 14.04
C GLU A 73 48.26 -18.69 13.92
N GLY A 74 47.44 -17.71 13.54
CA GLY A 74 46.02 -17.90 13.28
C GLY A 74 45.76 -18.50 11.90
N ASP A 75 44.70 -19.29 11.77
CA ASP A 75 44.20 -19.75 10.47
C ASP A 75 43.67 -18.54 9.67
N PHE A 76 44.15 -18.36 8.44
CA PHE A 76 43.74 -17.27 7.54
C PHE A 76 42.98 -17.82 6.32
N LEU A 77 41.89 -17.14 5.95
CA LEU A 77 41.22 -17.36 4.67
C LEU A 77 41.80 -16.41 3.62
N PHE A 78 42.29 -16.95 2.50
CA PHE A 78 42.76 -16.15 1.36
C PHE A 78 41.66 -16.01 0.31
N ILE A 79 41.28 -14.77 0.00
CA ILE A 79 40.33 -14.45 -1.08
C ILE A 79 41.07 -13.62 -2.15
N PRO A 80 41.10 -14.08 -3.42
CA PRO A 80 41.77 -13.34 -4.50
C PRO A 80 41.13 -11.95 -4.68
N GLY A 81 41.96 -10.90 -4.67
CA GLY A 81 41.55 -9.50 -4.79
C GLY A 81 41.22 -8.79 -3.47
N ILE A 82 40.99 -9.53 -2.38
CA ILE A 82 40.61 -8.96 -1.05
C ILE A 82 41.71 -9.20 0.00
N GLY A 83 42.58 -10.19 -0.20
CA GLY A 83 43.71 -10.48 0.69
C GLY A 83 43.40 -11.55 1.75
N ARG A 84 44.19 -11.57 2.83
CA ARG A 84 44.07 -12.55 3.93
C ARG A 84 43.13 -11.98 5.00
N ILE A 85 42.08 -12.73 5.34
CA ILE A 85 41.14 -12.37 6.40
C ILE A 85 41.40 -13.30 7.60
N PRO A 86 41.67 -12.75 8.80
CA PRO A 86 41.85 -13.56 10.00
C PRO A 86 40.53 -14.23 10.38
N LEU A 87 40.56 -15.54 10.67
CA LEU A 87 39.40 -16.26 11.14
C LEU A 87 39.28 -16.17 12.68
N PRO A 88 38.06 -16.18 13.23
CA PRO A 88 37.85 -16.15 14.67
C PRO A 88 38.45 -17.41 15.35
N PRO A 89 38.94 -17.30 16.60
CA PRO A 89 39.55 -18.42 17.29
C PRO A 89 38.57 -19.60 17.41
N GLY A 90 39.00 -20.80 16.99
CA GLY A 90 38.21 -22.03 17.03
C GLY A 90 37.66 -22.51 15.68
N THR A 91 37.79 -21.73 14.60
CA THR A 91 37.51 -22.23 13.25
C THR A 91 38.72 -22.99 12.72
N ARG A 92 38.66 -24.33 12.78
CA ARG A 92 39.65 -25.17 12.12
C ARG A 92 39.44 -25.10 10.61
N ALA A 93 40.41 -24.61 9.86
CA ALA A 93 40.38 -24.75 8.41
C ALA A 93 40.32 -26.25 8.07
N LEU A 94 39.25 -26.67 7.37
CA LEU A 94 39.14 -28.04 6.89
C LEU A 94 40.13 -28.21 5.72
N GLY A 95 41.40 -28.46 6.06
CA GLY A 95 42.42 -28.85 5.10
C GLY A 95 42.06 -30.20 4.47
N PRO A 96 42.50 -30.46 3.23
CA PRO A 96 42.17 -31.70 2.55
C PRO A 96 42.92 -32.86 3.20
N GLY A 97 42.15 -33.74 3.85
CA GLY A 97 42.60 -35.08 4.23
C GLY A 97 43.23 -35.17 5.62
N GLN A 98 42.40 -35.48 6.62
CA GLN A 98 42.71 -36.46 7.66
C GLN A 98 41.47 -36.69 8.53
N GLY A 99 40.84 -37.85 8.34
CA GLY A 99 39.61 -38.23 9.03
C GLY A 99 39.42 -39.74 9.00
N GLY A 100 40.47 -40.50 9.34
CA GLY A 100 40.31 -41.88 9.77
C GLY A 100 39.67 -41.88 11.15
N ARG A 101 38.34 -41.84 11.20
CA ARG A 101 37.58 -42.23 12.39
C ARG A 101 37.11 -43.65 12.16
N ASP A 102 37.56 -44.55 13.01
CA ASP A 102 37.12 -45.93 13.09
C ASP A 102 35.59 -45.98 13.15
N LEU A 103 34.98 -46.40 12.05
CA LEU A 103 33.55 -46.64 11.97
C LEU A 103 33.30 -48.04 12.52
N ASP A 104 32.90 -48.06 13.79
CA ASP A 104 32.35 -49.22 14.48
C ASP A 104 31.26 -49.88 13.59
N PRO A 105 31.49 -51.08 13.02
CA PRO A 105 30.65 -51.61 11.94
C PRO A 105 29.25 -52.07 12.39
N GLU A 106 28.98 -52.08 13.70
CA GLU A 106 27.72 -52.59 14.27
C GLU A 106 26.73 -51.50 14.73
N ARG A 107 27.06 -50.21 14.64
CA ARG A 107 26.03 -49.17 14.75
C ARG A 107 25.19 -49.14 13.49
N ARG A 108 24.19 -50.02 13.41
CA ARG A 108 23.05 -49.84 12.51
C ARG A 108 22.38 -48.53 12.89
N ALA A 109 22.65 -47.49 12.10
CA ALA A 109 21.85 -46.27 12.11
C ALA A 109 20.37 -46.68 12.00
N PRO A 110 19.45 -46.06 12.77
CA PRO A 110 18.02 -46.27 12.56
C PRO A 110 17.75 -46.02 11.08
N ALA A 111 17.02 -46.93 10.44
CA ALA A 111 16.73 -46.91 9.01
C ALA A 111 16.48 -45.47 8.58
N ALA A 112 17.38 -44.94 7.75
CA ALA A 112 17.29 -43.57 7.28
C ALA A 112 15.87 -43.37 6.76
N ALA A 113 15.11 -42.48 7.41
CA ALA A 113 13.82 -42.07 6.92
C ALA A 113 14.00 -41.75 5.44
N ALA A 114 13.09 -42.24 4.59
CA ALA A 114 13.14 -41.99 3.16
C ALA A 114 13.47 -40.51 2.93
N PRO A 115 14.41 -40.18 2.02
CA PRO A 115 14.78 -38.80 1.78
C PRO A 115 13.49 -38.01 1.57
N PRO A 116 13.36 -36.82 2.20
CA PRO A 116 12.16 -36.02 2.05
C PRO A 116 11.88 -35.87 0.55
N PRO A 117 10.61 -35.90 0.13
CA PRO A 117 10.27 -35.72 -1.27
C PRO A 117 10.98 -34.45 -1.78
N PRO A 118 11.47 -34.45 -3.03
CA PRO A 118 12.20 -33.33 -3.57
C PRO A 118 11.41 -32.03 -3.34
N PRO A 119 12.08 -30.92 -3.01
CA PRO A 119 11.41 -29.65 -2.76
C PRO A 119 10.52 -29.33 -3.96
N LYS A 120 9.25 -29.02 -3.69
CA LYS A 120 8.28 -28.70 -4.74
C LYS A 120 8.75 -27.50 -5.57
N ASP A 121 8.37 -27.46 -6.83
CA ASP A 121 8.54 -26.27 -7.68
C ASP A 121 7.97 -25.01 -6.97
N PRO A 122 8.72 -23.90 -6.87
CA PRO A 122 8.26 -22.68 -6.17
C PRO A 122 6.87 -22.21 -6.61
N ASP A 123 6.51 -22.39 -7.88
CA ASP A 123 5.21 -21.97 -8.41
C ASP A 123 4.07 -22.83 -7.86
N GLN A 124 4.30 -24.14 -7.75
CA GLN A 124 3.36 -25.07 -7.13
C GLN A 124 3.19 -24.76 -5.65
N GLN A 125 4.27 -24.42 -4.94
CA GLN A 125 4.19 -24.02 -3.53
C GLN A 125 3.34 -22.75 -3.35
N ARG A 126 3.56 -21.74 -4.20
CA ARG A 126 2.77 -20.50 -4.19
C ARG A 126 1.29 -20.78 -4.47
N ALA A 127 0.98 -21.63 -5.45
CA ALA A 127 -0.39 -22.01 -5.77
C ALA A 127 -1.08 -22.79 -4.62
N GLU A 128 -0.39 -23.73 -4.00
CA GLU A 128 -0.89 -24.49 -2.84
C GLU A 128 -1.14 -23.57 -1.64
N GLU A 129 -0.24 -22.63 -1.37
CA GLU A 129 -0.40 -21.66 -0.30
C GLU A 129 -1.63 -20.78 -0.54
N MET A 130 -1.79 -20.25 -1.75
CA MET A 130 -2.97 -19.47 -2.13
C MET A 130 -4.26 -20.28 -1.99
N ALA A 131 -4.27 -21.54 -2.43
CA ALA A 131 -5.43 -22.43 -2.28
C ALA A 131 -5.80 -22.64 -0.79
N ARG A 132 -4.81 -22.82 0.09
CA ARG A 132 -5.04 -22.92 1.54
C ARG A 132 -5.62 -21.64 2.13
N LEU A 133 -5.14 -20.48 1.70
CA LEU A 133 -5.67 -19.19 2.16
C LEU A 133 -7.12 -19.00 1.72
N TYR A 134 -7.49 -19.32 0.49
CA TYR A 134 -8.88 -19.26 0.05
C TYR A 134 -9.79 -20.20 0.83
N LEU A 135 -9.36 -21.43 1.07
CA LEU A 135 -10.14 -22.37 1.89
C LEU A 135 -10.36 -21.84 3.31
N ARG A 136 -9.34 -21.21 3.89
CA ARG A 136 -9.46 -20.60 5.21
C ARG A 136 -10.38 -19.38 5.21
N LEU A 137 -10.37 -18.58 4.14
CA LEU A 137 -11.26 -17.44 3.98
C LEU A 137 -12.72 -17.88 3.88
N GLU A 138 -13.00 -18.94 3.11
CA GLU A 138 -14.33 -19.53 2.97
C GLU A 138 -14.86 -20.09 4.30
N ARG A 139 -13.98 -20.69 5.10
CA ARG A 139 -14.31 -21.29 6.41
C ARG A 139 -14.27 -20.32 7.58
N ALA A 140 -13.92 -19.05 7.36
CA ALA A 140 -13.84 -18.09 8.43
C ALA A 140 -15.21 -17.92 9.12
N GLU A 141 -15.25 -18.10 10.43
CA GLU A 141 -16.48 -18.01 11.22
C GLU A 141 -16.81 -16.56 11.59
N ASP A 142 -15.79 -15.70 11.68
CA ASP A 142 -15.94 -14.30 12.05
C ASP A 142 -15.20 -13.33 11.11
N GLU A 143 -15.60 -12.06 11.19
CA GLU A 143 -15.06 -10.99 10.36
C GLU A 143 -13.58 -10.70 10.66
N ARG A 144 -13.09 -10.95 11.87
CA ARG A 144 -11.70 -10.66 12.25
C ARG A 144 -10.75 -11.66 11.60
N GLU A 145 -11.09 -12.95 11.66
CA GLU A 145 -10.35 -14.00 10.97
C GLU A 145 -10.40 -13.75 9.46
N ALA A 146 -11.58 -13.49 8.90
CA ALA A 146 -11.72 -13.23 7.47
C ALA A 146 -10.86 -12.04 7.01
N LYS A 147 -10.81 -10.96 7.80
CA LYS A 147 -9.92 -9.82 7.54
C LYS A 147 -8.44 -10.20 7.60
N GLY A 148 -8.02 -10.98 8.60
CA GLY A 148 -6.64 -11.46 8.72
C GLY A 148 -6.21 -12.31 7.52
N VAL A 149 -7.08 -13.24 7.10
CA VAL A 149 -6.82 -14.10 5.93
C VAL A 149 -6.86 -13.30 4.63
N SER A 150 -7.82 -12.38 4.49
CA SER A 150 -7.90 -11.47 3.33
C SER A 150 -6.63 -10.62 3.21
N ALA A 151 -6.13 -10.07 4.31
CA ALA A 151 -4.88 -9.30 4.32
C ALA A 151 -3.67 -10.17 3.93
N ALA A 152 -3.64 -11.43 4.34
CA ALA A 152 -2.62 -12.37 3.90
C ALA A 152 -2.68 -12.57 2.38
N ILE A 153 -3.86 -12.82 1.82
CA ILE A 153 -4.09 -12.99 0.36
C ILE A 153 -3.64 -11.74 -0.40
N VAL A 154 -4.09 -10.55 0.02
CA VAL A 154 -3.71 -9.27 -0.62
C VAL A 154 -2.20 -9.06 -0.58
N SER A 155 -1.53 -9.43 0.51
CA SER A 155 -0.07 -9.32 0.59
C SER A 155 0.67 -10.25 -0.39
N ARG A 156 0.05 -11.36 -0.84
CA ARG A 156 0.63 -12.22 -1.88
C ARG A 156 0.46 -11.59 -3.25
N TRP A 157 -0.72 -11.07 -3.54
CA TRP A 157 -1.03 -10.35 -4.77
C TRP A 157 -0.17 -9.10 -4.98
N ALA A 158 0.20 -8.43 -3.89
CA ALA A 158 1.02 -7.22 -3.89
C ALA A 158 2.46 -7.43 -4.36
N ARG A 159 2.89 -8.66 -4.63
CA ARG A 159 4.23 -8.98 -5.13
C ARG A 159 4.15 -9.52 -6.54
N SER A 160 4.82 -8.85 -7.46
CA SER A 160 5.13 -9.36 -8.79
C SER A 160 6.39 -10.24 -8.75
N GLU A 161 6.65 -10.93 -9.86
CA GLU A 161 7.86 -11.73 -10.05
C GLU A 161 9.10 -10.89 -10.40
N SER A 162 8.94 -9.57 -10.56
CA SER A 162 10.02 -8.67 -10.94
C SER A 162 10.32 -7.67 -9.83
N ASP A 163 11.56 -7.67 -9.36
CA ASP A 163 12.05 -6.70 -8.37
C ASP A 163 11.91 -5.25 -8.84
N THR A 164 12.08 -5.02 -10.15
CA THR A 164 11.92 -3.67 -10.73
C THR A 164 10.47 -3.21 -10.64
N ILE A 165 9.52 -4.10 -10.94
CA ILE A 165 8.09 -3.79 -10.84
C ILE A 165 7.67 -3.58 -9.39
N ASN A 166 8.16 -4.43 -8.48
CA ASN A 166 7.93 -4.30 -7.04
C ASN A 166 8.47 -2.96 -6.51
N LEU A 167 9.67 -2.54 -6.94
CA LEU A 167 10.26 -1.26 -6.58
C LEU A 167 9.45 -0.08 -7.11
N LEU A 168 9.02 -0.12 -8.38
CA LEU A 168 8.21 0.95 -8.97
C LEU A 168 6.85 1.08 -8.27
N ALA A 169 6.17 -0.03 -7.99
CA ALA A 169 4.91 -0.05 -7.27
C ALA A 169 5.05 0.50 -5.84
N ALA A 170 6.10 0.10 -5.12
CA ALA A 170 6.40 0.63 -3.79
C ALA A 170 6.66 2.15 -3.81
N ARG A 171 7.39 2.65 -4.81
CA ARG A 171 7.62 4.10 -4.98
C ARG A 171 6.33 4.85 -5.33
N ALA A 172 5.45 4.24 -6.12
CA ALA A 172 4.16 4.84 -6.44
C ALA A 172 3.30 4.99 -5.19
N LEU A 173 3.22 3.95 -4.36
CA LEU A 173 2.51 3.98 -3.08
C LEU A 173 3.09 5.05 -2.13
N ALA A 174 4.42 5.16 -2.08
CA ALA A 174 5.08 6.21 -1.28
C ALA A 174 4.80 7.62 -1.81
N ALA A 175 4.78 7.80 -3.14
CA ALA A 175 4.44 9.08 -3.76
C ALA A 175 2.97 9.47 -3.49
N ASP A 176 2.05 8.51 -3.55
CA ASP A 176 0.64 8.69 -3.20
C ASP A 176 0.48 9.14 -1.74
N ALA A 177 1.11 8.40 -0.81
CA ALA A 177 1.12 8.74 0.62
C ALA A 177 1.77 10.11 0.91
N ALA A 178 2.71 10.56 0.08
CA ALA A 178 3.35 11.86 0.18
C ALA A 178 2.51 13.00 -0.45
N GLY A 179 1.30 12.72 -0.96
CA GLY A 179 0.46 13.72 -1.61
C GLY A 179 0.99 14.14 -2.99
N ALA A 180 1.72 13.26 -3.68
CA ALA A 180 2.22 13.48 -5.04
C ALA A 180 1.53 12.55 -6.09
N PRO A 181 0.20 12.65 -6.27
CA PRO A 181 -0.54 11.76 -7.17
C PRO A 181 -0.08 11.78 -8.63
N PRO A 182 0.39 12.90 -9.24
CA PRO A 182 0.92 12.87 -10.60
C PRO A 182 2.16 11.96 -10.74
N LEU A 183 3.01 11.92 -9.71
CA LEU A 183 4.18 11.04 -9.70
C LEU A 183 3.75 9.58 -9.51
N ALA A 184 2.81 9.33 -8.59
CA ALA A 184 2.27 8.00 -8.35
C ALA A 184 1.65 7.40 -9.63
N LEU A 185 0.78 8.16 -10.31
CA LEU A 185 0.17 7.73 -11.58
C LEU A 185 1.21 7.44 -12.66
N LYS A 186 2.21 8.30 -12.83
CA LYS A 186 3.28 8.08 -13.81
C LYS A 186 4.08 6.82 -13.53
N LEU A 187 4.38 6.54 -12.26
CA LEU A 187 5.05 5.29 -11.86
C LEU A 187 4.16 4.07 -12.13
N LEU A 188 2.87 4.17 -11.85
CA LEU A 188 1.89 3.10 -12.10
C LEU A 188 1.66 2.85 -13.58
N ASP A 189 1.73 3.89 -14.42
CA ASP A 189 1.70 3.74 -15.88
C ASP A 189 2.89 2.91 -16.38
N TYR A 190 4.09 3.14 -15.84
CA TYR A 190 5.23 2.27 -16.13
C TYR A 190 5.03 0.85 -15.61
N VAL A 191 4.47 0.67 -14.41
CA VAL A 191 4.17 -0.66 -13.85
C VAL A 191 3.28 -1.47 -14.77
N VAL A 192 2.14 -0.92 -15.20
CA VAL A 192 1.20 -1.66 -16.05
C VAL A 192 1.70 -1.84 -17.48
N ALA A 193 2.56 -0.94 -17.97
CA ALA A 193 3.19 -1.09 -19.28
C ALA A 193 4.24 -2.21 -19.30
N LEU A 194 5.01 -2.35 -18.22
CA LEU A 194 6.06 -3.37 -18.11
C LEU A 194 5.51 -4.73 -17.64
N SER A 195 4.40 -4.74 -16.90
CA SER A 195 3.77 -5.97 -16.41
C SER A 195 2.24 -5.94 -16.60
N PRO A 196 1.76 -6.07 -17.85
CA PRO A 196 0.33 -5.95 -18.18
C PRO A 196 -0.53 -7.10 -17.64
N GLN A 197 0.08 -8.19 -17.17
CA GLN A 197 -0.62 -9.34 -16.59
C GLN A 197 -0.72 -9.28 -15.05
N TRP A 198 -0.09 -8.27 -14.42
CA TRP A 198 -0.10 -8.15 -12.97
C TRP A 198 -1.26 -7.25 -12.49
N ALA A 199 -2.32 -7.89 -12.00
CA ALA A 199 -3.57 -7.22 -11.62
C ALA A 199 -3.40 -6.11 -10.56
N GLU A 200 -2.47 -6.27 -9.62
CA GLU A 200 -2.19 -5.29 -8.56
C GLU A 200 -1.83 -3.91 -9.12
N GLY A 201 -1.06 -3.85 -10.23
CA GLY A 201 -0.68 -2.57 -10.84
C GLY A 201 -1.90 -1.75 -11.25
N TYR A 202 -2.93 -2.41 -11.79
CA TYR A 202 -4.21 -1.79 -12.13
C TYR A 202 -5.01 -1.40 -10.88
N VAL A 203 -5.05 -2.23 -9.84
CA VAL A 203 -5.74 -1.90 -8.58
C VAL A 203 -5.13 -0.65 -7.92
N GLN A 204 -3.81 -0.58 -7.84
CA GLN A 204 -3.10 0.57 -7.28
C GLN A 204 -3.35 1.83 -8.12
N ARG A 205 -3.31 1.72 -9.46
CA ARG A 205 -3.62 2.86 -10.33
C ARG A 205 -5.07 3.31 -10.21
N ALA A 206 -6.00 2.38 -10.10
CA ALA A 206 -7.41 2.69 -9.88
C ALA A 206 -7.65 3.44 -8.57
N LYS A 207 -6.98 3.03 -7.49
CA LYS A 207 -7.04 3.74 -6.19
C LYS A 207 -6.63 5.20 -6.36
N VAL A 208 -5.46 5.45 -6.93
CA VAL A 208 -4.97 6.82 -7.11
C VAL A 208 -5.89 7.61 -8.05
N ARG A 209 -6.37 7.01 -9.15
CA ARG A 209 -7.32 7.66 -10.07
C ARG A 209 -8.63 8.05 -9.39
N ALA A 210 -9.21 7.15 -8.60
CA ALA A 210 -10.43 7.41 -7.85
C ALA A 210 -10.26 8.55 -6.84
N GLU A 211 -9.12 8.60 -6.16
CA GLU A 211 -8.77 9.69 -5.23
C GLU A 211 -8.58 11.03 -5.95
N GLN A 212 -8.15 11.01 -7.21
CA GLN A 212 -8.08 12.20 -8.08
C GLN A 212 -9.42 12.54 -8.77
N GLY A 213 -10.48 11.77 -8.54
CA GLY A 213 -11.79 11.97 -9.15
C GLY A 213 -11.93 11.44 -10.59
N ASP A 214 -10.93 10.72 -11.10
CA ASP A 214 -11.02 9.98 -12.36
C ASP A 214 -11.70 8.61 -12.13
N ASP A 215 -12.99 8.67 -11.80
CA ASP A 215 -13.79 7.47 -11.51
C ASP A 215 -13.90 6.55 -12.74
N GLY A 216 -13.95 7.12 -13.94
CA GLY A 216 -14.02 6.37 -15.20
C GLY A 216 -12.74 5.57 -15.48
N GLY A 217 -11.58 6.21 -15.34
CA GLY A 217 -10.28 5.54 -15.46
C GLY A 217 -10.05 4.50 -14.36
N ALA A 218 -10.54 4.76 -13.14
CA ALA A 218 -10.49 3.80 -12.04
C ALA A 218 -11.36 2.56 -12.29
N ILE A 219 -12.59 2.73 -12.79
CA ILE A 219 -13.47 1.62 -13.16
C ILE A 219 -12.81 0.74 -14.24
N ALA A 220 -12.25 1.35 -15.29
CA ALA A 220 -11.58 0.61 -16.37
C ALA A 220 -10.38 -0.22 -15.86
N ASP A 221 -9.60 0.34 -14.95
CA ASP A 221 -8.47 -0.37 -14.33
C ASP A 221 -8.96 -1.54 -13.45
N LEU A 222 -10.01 -1.35 -12.65
CA LEU A 222 -10.56 -2.42 -11.82
C LEU A 222 -11.23 -3.53 -12.62
N GLU A 223 -11.89 -3.20 -13.75
CA GLU A 223 -12.42 -4.20 -14.67
C GLU A 223 -11.29 -5.02 -15.31
N THR A 224 -10.18 -4.38 -15.63
CA THR A 224 -8.96 -5.07 -16.10
C THR A 224 -8.41 -5.99 -15.01
N ALA A 225 -8.27 -5.49 -13.78
CA ALA A 225 -7.80 -6.29 -12.64
C ALA A 225 -8.70 -7.50 -12.37
N ALA A 226 -10.03 -7.32 -12.41
CA ALA A 226 -11.01 -8.40 -12.22
C ALA A 226 -11.02 -9.41 -13.38
N THR A 227 -10.58 -9.01 -14.58
CA THR A 227 -10.40 -9.91 -15.72
C THR A 227 -9.15 -10.76 -15.56
N LEU A 228 -8.04 -10.15 -15.12
CA LEU A 228 -6.77 -10.83 -14.88
C LEU A 228 -6.86 -11.79 -13.67
N GLU A 229 -7.49 -11.34 -12.58
CA GLU A 229 -7.67 -12.10 -11.34
C GLU A 229 -9.15 -12.10 -10.91
N PRO A 230 -9.96 -13.07 -11.39
CA PRO A 230 -11.39 -13.11 -11.09
C PRO A 230 -11.74 -13.29 -9.60
N LYS A 231 -10.80 -13.80 -8.79
CA LYS A 231 -10.98 -13.99 -7.34
C LYS A 231 -10.55 -12.77 -6.50
N ARG A 232 -10.29 -11.63 -7.15
CA ARG A 232 -9.77 -10.43 -6.51
C ARG A 232 -10.89 -9.62 -5.84
N PHE A 233 -11.29 -10.10 -4.66
CA PHE A 233 -12.47 -9.61 -3.93
C PHE A 233 -12.39 -8.13 -3.53
N ASP A 234 -11.18 -7.61 -3.28
CA ASP A 234 -10.89 -6.20 -2.99
C ASP A 234 -11.13 -5.32 -4.22
N ALA A 235 -10.65 -5.74 -5.40
CA ALA A 235 -10.91 -5.03 -6.66
C ALA A 235 -12.40 -5.04 -7.02
N LEU A 236 -13.10 -6.17 -6.81
CA LEU A 236 -14.54 -6.28 -7.03
C LEU A 236 -15.35 -5.37 -6.08
N ALA A 237 -14.94 -5.27 -4.81
CA ALA A 237 -15.55 -4.38 -3.85
C ALA A 237 -15.35 -2.90 -4.22
N ALA A 238 -14.12 -2.53 -4.61
CA ALA A 238 -13.81 -1.18 -5.08
C ALA A 238 -14.57 -0.82 -6.38
N LEU A 239 -14.70 -1.79 -7.29
CA LEU A 239 -15.48 -1.64 -8.53
C LEU A 239 -16.95 -1.39 -8.20
N GLY A 240 -17.52 -2.15 -7.26
CA GLY A 240 -18.87 -1.94 -6.77
C GLY A 240 -19.08 -0.53 -6.21
N ALA A 241 -18.14 -0.05 -5.39
CA ALA A 241 -18.20 1.27 -4.80
C ALA A 241 -18.14 2.39 -5.84
N LEU A 242 -17.27 2.28 -6.85
CA LEU A 242 -17.17 3.26 -7.92
C LEU A 242 -18.39 3.23 -8.86
N LYS A 243 -18.94 2.05 -9.17
CA LYS A 243 -20.18 1.93 -9.94
C LYS A 243 -21.37 2.52 -9.19
N GLU A 244 -21.44 2.32 -7.88
CA GLU A 244 -22.47 2.96 -7.05
C GLU A 244 -22.32 4.48 -7.05
N LYS A 245 -21.08 4.98 -6.84
CA LYS A 245 -20.76 6.42 -6.86
C LYS A 245 -21.14 7.08 -8.19
N THR A 246 -20.96 6.37 -9.31
CA THR A 246 -21.28 6.87 -10.65
C THR A 246 -22.72 6.61 -11.09
N GLY A 247 -23.54 5.99 -10.23
CA GLY A 247 -24.98 5.77 -10.45
C GLY A 247 -25.35 4.45 -11.12
N ASP A 248 -24.38 3.60 -11.48
CA ASP A 248 -24.62 2.24 -11.97
C ASP A 248 -24.90 1.27 -10.82
N LYS A 249 -26.08 1.42 -10.21
CA LYS A 249 -26.52 0.55 -9.09
C LYS A 249 -26.59 -0.94 -9.47
N LYS A 250 -26.95 -1.26 -10.71
CA LYS A 250 -27.03 -2.64 -11.21
C LYS A 250 -25.64 -3.27 -11.30
N GLY A 251 -24.70 -2.57 -11.91
CA GLY A 251 -23.31 -3.00 -11.97
C GLY A 251 -22.66 -3.08 -10.59
N ALA A 252 -23.00 -2.15 -9.69
CA ALA A 252 -22.54 -2.16 -8.31
C ALA A 252 -23.00 -3.42 -7.56
N LEU A 253 -24.31 -3.72 -7.60
CA LEU A 253 -24.88 -4.91 -6.98
C LEU A 253 -24.20 -6.20 -7.48
N ALA A 254 -24.00 -6.31 -8.80
CA ALA A 254 -23.32 -7.45 -9.39
C ALA A 254 -21.86 -7.59 -8.92
N ALA A 255 -21.13 -6.49 -8.80
CA ALA A 255 -19.74 -6.50 -8.34
C ALA A 255 -19.64 -6.88 -6.84
N TYR A 256 -20.52 -6.33 -5.99
CA TYR A 256 -20.58 -6.68 -4.58
C TYR A 256 -20.93 -8.14 -4.34
N ARG A 257 -21.91 -8.70 -5.07
CA ARG A 257 -22.25 -10.12 -5.00
C ARG A 257 -21.06 -11.02 -5.36
N LYS A 258 -20.31 -10.67 -6.40
CA LYS A 258 -19.08 -11.40 -6.76
C LYS A 258 -18.02 -11.33 -5.66
N SER A 259 -17.82 -10.17 -5.04
CA SER A 259 -16.89 -10.02 -3.91
C SER A 259 -17.32 -10.87 -2.71
N LEU A 260 -18.60 -10.80 -2.33
CA LEU A 260 -19.17 -11.56 -1.21
C LEU A 260 -19.17 -13.07 -1.44
N ALA A 261 -19.26 -13.53 -2.68
CA ALA A 261 -19.12 -14.95 -3.01
C ALA A 261 -17.71 -15.50 -2.72
N ILE A 262 -16.68 -14.64 -2.71
CA ILE A 262 -15.29 -15.01 -2.42
C ILE A 262 -14.95 -14.78 -0.94
N SER A 263 -15.44 -13.67 -0.38
CA SER A 263 -15.24 -13.29 1.02
C SER A 263 -16.59 -12.95 1.67
N PRO A 264 -17.32 -13.96 2.19
CA PRO A 264 -18.68 -13.78 2.70
C PRO A 264 -18.75 -12.99 4.01
N GLN A 265 -17.67 -13.04 4.80
CA GLN A 265 -17.59 -12.43 6.13
C GLN A 265 -17.22 -10.94 6.05
N GLN A 266 -17.93 -10.19 5.20
CA GLN A 266 -17.80 -8.74 5.07
C GLN A 266 -19.15 -8.07 5.40
N GLU A 267 -19.40 -7.84 6.69
CA GLU A 267 -20.68 -7.30 7.18
C GLU A 267 -21.04 -5.96 6.53
N SER A 268 -20.06 -5.07 6.34
CA SER A 268 -20.26 -3.79 5.66
C SER A 268 -20.73 -3.95 4.22
N LEU A 269 -20.13 -4.89 3.47
CA LEU A 269 -20.53 -5.18 2.09
C LEU A 269 -21.89 -5.86 2.03
N ARG A 270 -22.23 -6.76 2.97
CA ARG A 270 -23.55 -7.40 3.03
C ARG A 270 -24.67 -6.36 3.20
N LYS A 271 -24.48 -5.35 4.06
CA LYS A 271 -25.45 -4.25 4.22
C LYS A 271 -25.60 -3.41 2.95
N VAL A 272 -24.51 -3.16 2.24
CA VAL A 272 -24.55 -2.42 0.97
C VAL A 272 -25.26 -3.23 -0.11
N GLU A 273 -24.98 -4.53 -0.19
CA GLU A 273 -25.65 -5.45 -1.11
C GLU A 273 -27.15 -5.52 -0.85
N GLU A 274 -27.58 -5.69 0.41
CA GLU A 274 -28.99 -5.72 0.79
C GLU A 274 -29.72 -4.42 0.43
N ARG A 275 -29.11 -3.26 0.72
CA ARG A 275 -29.64 -1.95 0.31
C ARG A 275 -29.83 -1.87 -1.19
N LEU A 276 -28.81 -2.26 -1.96
CA LEU A 276 -28.85 -2.17 -3.42
C LEU A 276 -29.81 -3.21 -4.03
N HIS A 277 -29.96 -4.39 -3.42
CA HIS A 277 -30.92 -5.40 -3.83
C HIS A 277 -32.35 -4.83 -3.77
N ILE A 278 -32.72 -4.20 -2.65
CA ILE A 278 -34.03 -3.54 -2.51
C ILE A 278 -34.22 -2.43 -3.55
N ASP A 279 -33.19 -1.61 -3.78
CA ASP A 279 -33.24 -0.49 -4.74
C ASP A 279 -33.36 -0.95 -6.21
N VAL A 280 -32.77 -2.09 -6.57
CA VAL A 280 -32.61 -2.52 -7.96
C VAL A 280 -33.62 -3.59 -8.36
N GLU A 281 -33.84 -4.58 -7.48
CA GLU A 281 -34.67 -5.76 -7.74
C GLU A 281 -36.03 -5.68 -7.03
N GLY A 282 -36.17 -4.78 -6.04
CA GLY A 282 -37.35 -4.67 -5.20
C GLY A 282 -37.25 -5.54 -3.95
N ARG A 283 -38.33 -5.62 -3.17
CA ARG A 283 -38.42 -6.52 -2.02
C ARG A 283 -39.24 -7.74 -2.43
N ASP A 284 -38.69 -8.93 -2.23
CA ASP A 284 -39.46 -10.17 -2.35
C ASP A 284 -40.56 -10.15 -1.27
N ILE A 285 -41.82 -10.15 -1.70
CA ILE A 285 -43.03 -10.06 -0.86
C ILE A 285 -43.54 -11.42 -0.42
#